data_AF-A0A2T5G4B3-F1
#
_entry.id   AF-A0A2T5G4B3-F1
#
_cell.length_a   1.000
_cell.length_b   1.000
_cell.length_c   1.000
_cell.angle_alpha   90.00
_cell.angle_beta   90.00
_cell.angle_gamma   90.00
#
_symmetry.space_group_name_H-M   'P 1'
#
loop_
_entity.id
_entity.type
_entity.pdbx_description
1 polymer ?
#
loop_
_entity_poly.entity_id
_entity_poly.type
_entity_poly.pdbx_seq_one_letter_code
_entity_poly.pdbx_strand_id
1 'polypeptide(L)'
;MSNVTNIAPTGERPDPAELLEKVVVTGDLSKLTPKERLSYYKAVCESVGLNPLTRPFDYIVLNGRLTLYARKDATDQLRRIHGISITITSRELLKEAGLYVVTARARTKDGREDESIGAVSIVGLKGDALANALMKAETKAKRRVTLSIAGLGMLDESEIETIPDARPVKADEAEAPPVRVVEPGTPSVPSDAPDGGDAVEGTYTVVRKDEGTTAKGTPYVRLFLAGEDGEAIVAYAKEDFLAWAKELTEKARVRVGLKKIGSGSAYEIIAVGDTVATA
;
A
#
# COMPACT_ATOMS: atom_id res chain seq x y z
N MET A 1 11.81 -24.78 52.86
CA MET A 1 12.29 -24.74 51.46
C MET A 1 11.09 -24.44 50.57
N SER A 2 11.30 -23.73 49.47
CA SER A 2 10.35 -23.52 48.36
C SER A 2 9.31 -22.42 48.60
N ASN A 3 9.08 -21.39 47.76
CA ASN A 3 9.57 -21.05 46.43
C ASN A 3 9.51 -19.51 46.29
N VAL A 4 10.63 -18.88 45.95
CA VAL A 4 10.65 -17.50 45.45
C VAL A 4 10.43 -17.58 43.95
N THR A 5 9.22 -17.30 43.50
CA THR A 5 8.93 -17.20 42.07
C THR A 5 9.54 -15.90 41.55
N ASN A 6 10.65 -16.04 40.81
CA ASN A 6 11.25 -14.97 40.02
C ASN A 6 10.23 -14.51 38.96
N ILE A 7 9.65 -13.34 39.15
CA ILE A 7 8.89 -12.65 38.11
C ILE A 7 9.92 -12.15 37.10
N ALA A 8 9.85 -12.66 35.87
CA ALA A 8 10.68 -12.23 34.76
C ALA A 8 10.56 -10.71 34.56
N PRO A 9 11.64 -9.99 34.19
CA PRO A 9 11.56 -8.56 33.93
C PRO A 9 10.62 -8.33 32.75
N THR A 10 9.50 -7.65 33.02
CA THR A 10 8.63 -7.09 31.99
C THR A 10 9.50 -6.17 31.14
N GLY A 11 9.76 -6.55 29.88
CA GLY A 11 10.60 -5.78 28.97
C GLY A 11 10.18 -4.31 28.96
N GLU A 12 11.06 -3.45 29.51
CA GLU A 12 10.88 -2.02 29.57
C GLU A 12 10.55 -1.50 28.16
N ARG A 13 9.49 -0.70 28.05
CA ARG A 13 9.29 0.11 26.85
C ARG A 13 10.45 1.11 26.85
N PRO A 14 11.18 1.28 25.74
CA PRO A 14 12.22 2.30 25.66
C PRO A 14 11.62 3.66 26.04
N ASP A 15 12.36 4.42 26.84
CA ASP A 15 11.95 5.77 27.24
C ASP A 15 11.73 6.62 25.97
N PRO A 16 10.54 7.24 25.80
CA PRO A 16 10.29 8.17 24.70
C PRO A 16 11.38 9.22 24.52
N ALA A 17 12.05 9.65 25.60
CA ALA A 17 13.14 10.62 25.56
C ALA A 17 14.41 10.07 24.88
N GLU A 18 14.82 8.83 25.17
CA GLU A 18 15.97 8.18 24.53
C GLU A 18 15.73 7.90 23.03
N LEU A 19 14.48 7.59 22.68
CA LEU A 19 14.05 7.35 21.31
C LEU A 19 14.02 8.66 20.50
N LEU A 20 13.53 9.74 21.11
CA LEU A 20 13.58 11.10 20.57
C LEU A 20 15.02 11.56 20.38
N GLU A 21 15.91 11.35 21.35
CA GLU A 21 17.32 11.76 21.23
C GLU A 21 18.00 11.09 20.03
N LYS A 22 17.85 9.76 19.87
CA LYS A 22 18.46 9.03 18.74
C LYS A 22 17.96 9.53 17.39
N VAL A 23 16.67 9.83 17.26
CA VAL A 23 16.07 10.18 15.96
C VAL A 23 16.20 11.67 15.64
N VAL A 24 15.93 12.55 16.60
CA VAL A 24 15.98 14.01 16.40
C VAL A 24 17.42 14.45 16.13
N VAL A 25 18.41 13.83 16.75
CA VAL A 25 19.82 14.20 16.58
C VAL A 25 20.42 13.66 15.27
N THR A 26 20.07 12.42 14.88
CA THR A 26 20.72 11.79 13.70
C THR A 26 19.89 11.90 12.41
N GLY A 27 18.57 12.06 12.53
CA GLY A 27 17.65 12.03 11.40
C GLY A 27 17.64 10.70 10.63
N ASP A 28 18.13 9.62 11.24
CA ASP A 28 18.26 8.30 10.61
C ASP A 28 17.61 7.21 11.45
N LEU A 29 16.51 6.68 10.93
CA LEU A 29 15.71 5.61 11.54
C LEU A 29 16.35 4.23 11.37
N SER A 30 17.44 4.09 10.61
CA SER A 30 18.07 2.80 10.32
C SER A 30 18.60 2.14 11.60
N LYS A 31 19.00 2.95 12.57
CA LYS A 31 19.55 2.53 13.87
C LYS A 31 18.50 2.08 14.89
N LEU A 32 17.21 2.28 14.58
CA LEU A 32 16.12 1.84 15.43
C LEU A 32 15.74 0.39 15.12
N THR A 33 15.37 -0.34 16.17
CA THR A 33 14.71 -1.65 16.06
C THR A 33 13.31 -1.51 15.41
N PRO A 34 12.73 -2.59 14.84
CA PRO A 34 11.39 -2.53 14.26
C PRO A 34 10.31 -2.00 15.22
N LYS A 35 10.39 -2.37 16.50
CA LYS A 35 9.47 -1.91 17.55
C LYS A 35 9.63 -0.41 17.82
N GLU A 36 10.85 0.10 17.87
CA GLU A 36 11.13 1.53 18.03
C GLU A 36 10.67 2.33 16.80
N ARG A 37 10.90 1.82 15.58
CA ARG A 37 10.40 2.45 14.34
C ARG A 37 8.88 2.56 14.33
N LEU A 38 8.17 1.49 14.71
CA LEU A 38 6.71 1.52 14.83
C LEU A 38 6.23 2.51 15.91
N SER A 39 6.93 2.59 17.03
CA SER A 39 6.61 3.52 18.11
C SER A 39 6.80 4.97 17.65
N TYR A 40 7.92 5.26 16.96
CA TYR A 40 8.19 6.56 16.35
C TYR A 40 7.15 6.92 15.29
N TYR A 41 6.80 5.98 14.41
CA TYR A 41 5.77 6.16 13.39
C TYR A 41 4.42 6.59 14.00
N LYS A 42 3.97 5.88 15.05
CA LYS A 42 2.73 6.19 15.75
C LYS A 42 2.80 7.57 16.40
N ALA A 43 3.90 7.89 17.07
CA ALA A 43 4.10 9.20 17.69
C ALA A 43 4.06 10.35 16.67
N VAL A 44 4.65 10.16 15.48
CA VAL A 44 4.54 11.14 14.38
C VAL A 44 3.10 11.28 13.90
N CYS A 45 2.35 10.19 13.75
CA CYS A 45 0.94 10.27 13.35
C CYS A 45 0.10 11.01 14.40
N GLU A 46 0.26 10.66 15.67
CA GLU A 46 -0.49 11.23 16.79
C GLU A 46 -0.21 12.72 16.97
N SER A 47 1.03 13.17 16.79
CA SER A 47 1.40 14.59 16.95
C SER A 47 0.70 15.53 15.98
N VAL A 48 0.30 15.04 14.80
CA VAL A 48 -0.43 15.82 13.78
C VAL A 48 -1.87 15.35 13.54
N GLY A 49 -2.36 14.43 14.37
CA GLY A 49 -3.75 13.93 14.34
C GLY A 49 -4.06 12.94 13.21
N LEU A 50 -3.05 12.33 12.59
CA LEU A 50 -3.22 11.35 11.52
C LEU A 50 -3.63 9.97 12.05
N ASN A 51 -4.42 9.24 11.28
CA ASN A 51 -4.73 7.85 11.59
C ASN A 51 -3.55 6.94 11.16
N PRO A 52 -2.81 6.31 12.10
CA PRO A 52 -1.67 5.46 11.75
C PRO A 52 -2.06 4.19 10.98
N LEU A 53 -3.33 3.76 11.06
CA LEU A 53 -3.80 2.53 10.41
C LEU A 53 -4.03 2.69 8.90
N THR A 54 -4.09 3.92 8.38
CA THR A 54 -4.24 4.18 6.95
C THR A 54 -2.89 4.31 6.23
N ARG A 55 -1.79 3.97 6.90
CA ARG A 55 -0.43 4.10 6.40
C ARG A 55 -0.11 5.50 5.79
N PRO A 56 -0.29 6.60 6.55
CA PRO A 56 -0.06 7.96 6.04
C PRO A 56 1.41 8.26 5.65
N PHE A 57 2.37 7.57 6.26
CA PHE A 57 3.79 7.67 5.91
C PHE A 57 4.36 6.33 5.45
N ASP A 58 5.44 6.39 4.68
CA ASP A 58 6.26 5.24 4.29
C ASP A 58 7.75 5.53 4.50
N TYR A 59 8.56 4.46 4.51
CA TYR A 59 10.01 4.55 4.69
C TYR A 59 10.75 4.72 3.37
N ILE A 60 11.78 5.55 3.39
CA ILE A 60 12.69 5.77 2.27
C ILE A 60 14.13 5.86 2.77
N VAL A 61 15.07 5.29 2.02
CA VAL A 61 16.49 5.63 2.16
C VAL A 61 16.77 6.84 1.28
N LEU A 62 17.19 7.93 1.90
CA LEU A 62 17.57 9.17 1.25
C LEU A 62 18.94 9.60 1.76
N ASN A 63 19.90 9.81 0.85
CA ASN A 63 21.28 10.16 1.19
C ASN A 63 21.90 9.20 2.23
N GLY A 64 21.60 7.89 2.09
CA GLY A 64 22.08 6.85 3.00
C GLY A 64 21.39 6.77 4.36
N ARG A 65 20.36 7.59 4.63
CA ARG A 65 19.60 7.59 5.88
C ARG A 65 18.18 7.08 5.66
N LEU A 66 17.68 6.24 6.57
CA LEU A 66 16.30 5.81 6.57
C LEU A 66 15.43 6.91 7.20
N THR A 67 14.44 7.41 6.48
CA THR A 67 13.51 8.44 6.96
C THR A 67 12.07 8.14 6.54
N LEU A 68 11.12 8.91 7.10
CA LEU A 68 9.72 8.88 6.69
C LEU A 68 9.47 9.90 5.58
N TYR A 69 8.57 9.56 4.67
CA TYR A 69 7.98 10.50 3.73
C TYR A 69 6.46 10.39 3.74
N ALA A 70 5.79 11.49 3.38
CA ALA A 70 4.34 11.59 3.39
C ALA A 70 3.71 11.03 2.11
N ARG A 71 2.73 10.14 2.30
CA ARG A 71 1.89 9.62 1.23
C ARG A 71 0.70 10.52 0.94
N LYS A 72 -0.01 10.22 -0.15
CA LYS A 72 -1.27 10.90 -0.51
C LYS A 72 -2.23 10.91 0.69
N ASP A 73 -2.34 9.78 1.36
CA ASP A 73 -3.24 9.55 2.51
C ASP A 73 -2.95 10.49 3.69
N ALA A 74 -1.68 10.85 3.93
CA ALA A 74 -1.34 11.88 4.92
C ALA A 74 -1.90 13.24 4.52
N THR A 75 -1.61 13.69 3.30
CA THR A 75 -2.03 15.03 2.86
C THR A 75 -3.55 15.20 2.80
N ASP A 76 -4.28 14.15 2.42
CA ASP A 76 -5.74 14.19 2.38
C ASP A 76 -6.34 14.25 3.79
N GLN A 77 -5.79 13.50 4.74
CA GLN A 77 -6.19 13.59 6.14
C GLN A 77 -5.88 14.95 6.76
N LEU A 78 -4.66 15.46 6.57
CA LEU A 78 -4.25 16.76 7.12
C LEU A 78 -5.18 17.89 6.65
N ARG A 79 -5.57 17.88 5.36
CA ARG A 79 -6.51 18.87 4.85
C ARG A 79 -7.85 18.80 5.56
N ARG A 80 -8.36 17.59 5.81
CA ARG A 80 -9.63 17.40 6.51
C ARG A 80 -9.53 17.80 7.99
N ILE A 81 -8.49 17.35 8.69
CA ILE A 81 -8.27 17.57 10.13
C ILE A 81 -8.11 19.08 10.42
N HIS A 82 -7.28 19.75 9.63
CA HIS A 82 -6.91 21.15 9.86
C HIS A 82 -7.78 22.14 9.07
N GLY A 83 -8.76 21.66 8.29
CA GLY A 83 -9.62 22.50 7.47
C GLY A 83 -8.84 23.30 6.42
N ILE A 84 -7.88 22.66 5.76
CA ILE A 84 -7.03 23.29 4.74
C ILE A 84 -7.75 23.25 3.40
N SER A 85 -8.03 24.42 2.85
CA SER A 85 -8.47 24.61 1.47
C SER A 85 -7.27 24.90 0.57
N ILE A 86 -7.33 24.46 -0.69
CA ILE A 86 -6.27 24.66 -1.67
C ILE A 86 -6.84 25.33 -2.91
N THR A 87 -6.15 26.37 -3.40
CA THR A 87 -6.46 27.06 -4.65
C THR A 87 -5.25 27.02 -5.57
N ILE A 88 -5.42 26.68 -6.84
CA ILE A 88 -4.37 26.83 -7.85
C ILE A 88 -4.34 28.29 -8.29
N THR A 89 -3.24 28.98 -8.02
CA THR A 89 -3.08 30.41 -8.29
C THR A 89 -2.41 30.69 -9.64
N SER A 90 -1.56 29.77 -10.11
CA SER A 90 -0.88 29.90 -11.40
C SER A 90 -0.62 28.54 -12.06
N ARG A 91 -0.60 28.54 -13.39
CA ARG A 91 -0.18 27.43 -14.26
C ARG A 91 0.66 28.01 -15.39
N GLU A 92 1.96 27.78 -15.36
CA GLU A 92 2.92 28.41 -16.25
C GLU A 92 3.69 27.39 -17.07
N LEU A 93 3.87 27.71 -18.35
CA LEU A 93 4.68 26.95 -19.29
C LEU A 93 5.97 27.73 -19.54
N LEU A 94 7.04 27.37 -18.83
CA LEU A 94 8.37 27.96 -19.02
C LEU A 94 9.05 27.30 -20.22
N LYS A 95 8.68 27.74 -21.43
CA LYS A 95 9.09 27.12 -22.70
C LYS A 95 10.61 27.00 -22.85
N GLU A 96 11.35 28.03 -22.46
CA GLU A 96 12.81 28.08 -22.60
C GLU A 96 13.51 27.04 -21.71
N ALA A 97 12.95 26.75 -20.53
CA ALA A 97 13.46 25.73 -19.61
C ALA A 97 12.83 24.35 -19.84
N GLY A 98 11.82 24.23 -20.70
CA GLY A 98 11.08 22.99 -20.92
C GLY A 98 10.28 22.52 -19.69
N LEU A 99 9.85 23.44 -18.83
CA LEU A 99 9.16 23.14 -17.58
C LEU A 99 7.69 23.55 -17.61
N TYR A 100 6.87 22.75 -16.94
CA TYR A 100 5.51 23.13 -16.55
C TYR A 100 5.45 23.31 -15.03
N VAL A 101 4.97 24.47 -14.60
CA VAL A 101 5.03 24.94 -13.21
C VAL A 101 3.62 25.27 -12.74
N VAL A 102 3.24 24.76 -11.57
CA VAL A 102 1.94 25.02 -10.94
C VAL A 102 2.18 25.61 -9.57
N THR A 103 1.52 26.72 -9.26
CA THR A 103 1.53 27.35 -7.93
C THR A 103 0.21 27.08 -7.24
N ALA A 104 0.28 26.55 -6.02
CA ALA A 104 -0.88 26.28 -5.17
C ALA A 104 -0.77 27.08 -3.88
N ARG A 105 -1.87 27.72 -3.49
CA ARG A 105 -2.05 28.38 -2.19
C ARG A 105 -2.90 27.52 -1.28
N ALA A 106 -2.43 27.33 -0.05
CA ALA A 106 -3.22 26.74 1.02
C ALA A 106 -3.75 27.83 1.96
N ARG A 107 -4.95 27.63 2.48
CA ARG A 107 -5.54 28.44 3.54
C ARG A 107 -6.20 27.53 4.58
N THR A 108 -5.84 27.73 5.83
CA THR A 108 -6.40 27.04 7.01
C THR A 108 -7.67 27.74 7.51
N LYS A 109 -8.43 27.06 8.38
CA LYS A 109 -9.66 27.60 8.98
C LYS A 109 -9.45 28.82 9.88
N ASP A 110 -8.26 28.96 10.48
CA ASP A 110 -7.84 30.11 11.30
C ASP A 110 -7.25 31.25 10.46
N GLY A 111 -7.18 31.08 9.14
CA GLY A 111 -6.84 32.15 8.20
C GLY A 111 -5.36 32.23 7.82
N ARG A 112 -4.50 31.37 8.35
CA ARG A 112 -3.10 31.24 7.89
C ARG A 112 -3.09 30.80 6.42
N GLU A 113 -2.23 31.44 5.64
CA GLU A 113 -1.97 31.11 4.24
C GLU A 113 -0.51 30.70 4.02
N ASP A 114 -0.29 29.89 2.99
CA ASP A 114 1.03 29.52 2.50
C ASP A 114 0.95 29.19 0.99
N GLU A 115 2.07 29.26 0.28
CA GLU A 115 2.16 28.93 -1.15
C GLU A 115 3.33 27.98 -1.44
N SER A 116 3.13 27.04 -2.36
CA SER A 116 4.21 26.21 -2.89
C SER A 116 4.02 25.94 -4.37
N ILE A 117 5.15 25.66 -5.02
CA ILE A 117 5.24 25.31 -6.42
C ILE A 117 5.40 23.80 -6.59
N GLY A 118 4.80 23.25 -7.64
CA GLY A 118 5.11 21.95 -8.21
C GLY A 118 5.56 22.11 -9.66
N ALA A 119 6.72 21.56 -10.01
CA ALA A 119 7.29 21.65 -11.35
C ALA A 119 7.63 20.26 -11.92
N VAL A 120 7.46 20.12 -13.23
CA VAL A 120 7.84 18.91 -13.98
C VAL A 120 8.48 19.31 -15.31
N SER A 121 9.42 18.50 -15.79
CA SER A 121 9.89 18.60 -17.17
C SER A 121 8.84 18.04 -18.12
N ILE A 122 8.65 18.73 -19.24
CA ILE A 122 7.75 18.34 -20.32
C ILE A 122 8.49 18.16 -21.65
N VAL A 123 9.83 18.26 -21.63
CA VAL A 123 10.67 18.13 -22.82
C VAL A 123 10.43 16.76 -23.46
N GLY A 124 10.05 16.76 -24.74
CA GLY A 124 9.81 15.53 -25.51
C GLY A 124 8.49 14.82 -25.20
N LEU A 125 7.67 15.30 -24.25
CA LEU A 125 6.38 14.68 -23.92
C LEU A 125 5.27 15.13 -24.87
N LYS A 126 4.39 14.21 -25.26
CA LYS A 126 3.19 14.46 -26.09
C LYS A 126 2.04 13.55 -25.65
N GLY A 127 0.81 13.89 -26.07
CA GLY A 127 -0.39 13.09 -25.80
C GLY A 127 -0.58 12.79 -24.30
N ASP A 128 -0.88 11.53 -23.99
CA ASP A 128 -1.13 11.07 -22.62
C ASP A 128 0.05 11.29 -21.68
N ALA A 129 1.29 11.19 -22.18
CA ALA A 129 2.49 11.40 -21.38
C ALA A 129 2.58 12.86 -20.90
N LEU A 130 2.22 13.81 -21.77
CA LEU A 130 2.15 15.22 -21.41
C LEU A 130 1.02 15.47 -20.41
N ALA A 131 -0.18 14.93 -20.67
CA ALA A 131 -1.32 15.08 -19.76
C ALA A 131 -1.00 14.58 -18.34
N ASN A 132 -0.37 13.41 -18.22
CA ASN A 132 0.09 12.85 -16.95
C ASN A 132 1.11 13.73 -16.24
N ALA A 133 2.05 14.33 -16.99
CA ALA A 133 3.03 15.26 -16.42
C ALA A 133 2.33 16.51 -15.83
N LEU A 134 1.38 17.11 -16.56
CA LEU A 134 0.63 18.27 -16.06
C LEU A 134 -0.14 17.94 -14.77
N MET A 135 -0.81 16.79 -14.72
CA MET A 135 -1.52 16.31 -13.52
C MET A 135 -0.56 16.06 -12.34
N LYS A 136 0.64 15.55 -12.62
CA LYS A 136 1.70 15.36 -11.61
C LYS A 136 2.19 16.69 -11.04
N ALA A 137 2.38 17.72 -11.86
CA ALA A 137 2.78 19.05 -11.38
C ALA A 137 1.75 19.66 -10.43
N GLU A 138 0.46 19.53 -10.74
CA GLU A 138 -0.60 19.99 -9.85
C GLU A 138 -0.62 19.20 -8.53
N THR A 139 -0.42 17.88 -8.60
CA THR A 139 -0.34 17.02 -7.41
C THR A 139 0.84 17.42 -6.51
N LYS A 140 2.01 17.65 -7.09
CA LYS A 140 3.21 18.17 -6.40
C LYS A 140 2.91 19.45 -5.65
N ALA A 141 2.37 20.46 -6.34
CA ALA A 141 2.07 21.77 -5.75
C ALA A 141 1.12 21.64 -4.56
N LYS A 142 0.01 20.90 -4.74
CA LYS A 142 -1.01 20.71 -3.70
C LYS A 142 -0.46 19.97 -2.48
N ARG A 143 0.38 18.96 -2.66
CA ARG A 143 0.94 18.17 -1.56
C ARG A 143 1.99 18.94 -0.77
N ARG A 144 2.95 19.57 -1.46
CA ARG A 144 3.99 20.39 -0.84
C ARG A 144 3.42 21.51 0.02
N VAL A 145 2.45 22.29 -0.50
CA VAL A 145 1.84 23.36 0.28
C VAL A 145 1.04 22.83 1.48
N THR A 146 0.44 21.63 1.37
CA THR A 146 -0.29 21.00 2.47
C THR A 146 0.65 20.60 3.61
N LEU A 147 1.79 20.00 3.30
CA LEU A 147 2.76 19.60 4.32
C LEU A 147 3.47 20.82 4.94
N SER A 148 3.74 21.84 4.14
CA SER A 148 4.32 23.10 4.59
C SER A 148 3.40 23.81 5.59
N ILE A 149 2.14 24.03 5.22
CA ILE A 149 1.19 24.74 6.09
C ILE A 149 0.80 23.93 7.34
N ALA A 150 0.83 22.60 7.26
CA ALA A 150 0.61 21.71 8.40
C ALA A 150 1.83 21.55 9.31
N GLY A 151 2.97 22.18 8.99
CA GLY A 151 4.16 22.18 9.85
C GLY A 151 4.94 20.87 9.91
N LEU A 152 4.70 19.94 8.96
CA LEU A 152 5.40 18.64 8.94
C LEU A 152 6.81 18.72 8.38
N GLY A 153 7.08 19.63 7.44
CA GLY A 153 8.44 19.82 6.88
C GLY A 153 9.07 18.58 6.25
N MET A 154 8.27 17.56 5.93
CA MET A 154 8.69 16.28 5.35
C MET A 154 8.48 16.26 3.84
N LEU A 155 9.29 15.45 3.14
CA LEU A 155 9.11 15.19 1.72
C LEU A 155 7.82 14.40 1.46
N ASP A 156 7.20 14.66 0.31
CA ASP A 156 6.09 13.85 -0.18
C ASP A 156 6.50 12.87 -1.29
N GLU A 157 5.69 11.82 -1.51
CA GLU A 157 5.98 10.75 -2.48
C GLU A 157 6.28 11.25 -3.90
N SER A 158 5.73 12.40 -4.29
CA SER A 158 5.96 12.96 -5.61
C SER A 158 7.34 13.63 -5.75
N GLU A 159 7.95 14.05 -4.64
CA GLU A 159 9.30 14.64 -4.62
C GLU A 159 10.37 13.56 -4.72
N ILE A 160 10.08 12.38 -4.20
CA ILE A 160 10.94 11.19 -4.23
C ILE A 160 11.29 10.77 -5.65
N GLU A 161 10.31 10.76 -6.56
CA GLU A 161 10.52 10.35 -7.95
C GLU A 161 11.52 11.24 -8.70
N THR A 162 11.80 12.44 -8.20
CA THR A 162 12.75 13.39 -8.78
C THR A 162 14.12 13.39 -8.11
N ILE A 163 14.33 12.56 -7.08
CA ILE A 163 15.60 12.47 -6.37
C ILE A 163 16.38 11.23 -6.83
N PRO A 164 17.61 11.37 -7.38
CA PRO A 164 18.37 10.26 -7.94
C PRO A 164 18.69 9.12 -6.95
N ASP A 165 18.91 9.44 -5.67
CA ASP A 165 19.36 8.48 -4.64
C ASP A 165 18.24 7.97 -3.74
N ALA A 166 16.99 8.27 -4.07
CA ALA A 166 15.84 7.91 -3.28
C ALA A 166 15.42 6.45 -3.52
N ARG A 167 15.49 5.60 -2.47
CA ARG A 167 15.09 4.20 -2.55
C ARG A 167 13.97 3.91 -1.55
N PRO A 168 12.71 3.70 -2.00
CA PRO A 168 11.64 3.26 -1.11
C PRO A 168 12.03 1.95 -0.43
N VAL A 169 11.90 1.90 0.89
CA VAL A 169 12.10 0.66 1.63
C VAL A 169 10.74 -0.01 1.76
N LYS A 170 10.61 -1.21 1.18
CA LYS A 170 9.52 -2.10 1.59
C LYS A 170 9.79 -2.41 3.05
N ALA A 171 8.89 -1.99 3.93
CA ALA A 171 9.01 -2.28 5.35
C ALA A 171 9.23 -3.79 5.51
N ASP A 172 10.37 -4.18 6.10
CA ASP A 172 10.58 -5.56 6.52
C ASP A 172 9.40 -5.94 7.42
N GLU A 173 8.76 -7.06 7.08
CA GLU A 173 7.69 -7.67 7.85
C GLU A 173 8.22 -7.99 9.24
N ALA A 174 8.06 -7.05 10.18
CA ALA A 174 8.02 -7.41 11.58
C ALA A 174 6.82 -8.35 11.72
N GLU A 175 7.12 -9.63 11.92
CA GLU A 175 6.19 -10.73 12.15
C GLU A 175 5.16 -10.31 13.22
N ALA A 176 4.04 -9.77 12.74
CA ALA A 176 2.83 -9.54 13.48
C ALA A 176 1.84 -10.61 13.01
N PRO A 177 1.12 -11.28 13.93
CA PRO A 177 0.19 -12.33 13.55
C PRO A 177 -0.85 -11.75 12.56
N PRO A 178 -1.15 -12.44 11.46
CA PRO A 178 -1.80 -11.83 10.31
C PRO A 178 -3.27 -11.53 10.61
N VAL A 179 -3.62 -10.26 10.75
CA VAL A 179 -4.98 -9.79 10.52
C VAL A 179 -5.05 -9.36 9.06
N ARG A 180 -5.52 -10.26 8.20
CA ARG A 180 -5.74 -9.99 6.78
C ARG A 180 -6.91 -9.03 6.60
N VAL A 181 -6.62 -7.77 6.27
CA VAL A 181 -7.56 -6.89 5.58
C VAL A 181 -7.43 -7.18 4.09
N VAL A 182 -8.50 -7.66 3.47
CA VAL A 182 -8.56 -7.92 2.03
C VAL A 182 -8.78 -6.57 1.34
N GLU A 183 -7.75 -6.01 0.70
CA GLU A 183 -7.94 -4.94 -0.28
C GLU A 183 -8.38 -5.53 -1.64
N PRO A 184 -9.32 -4.89 -2.35
CA PRO A 184 -9.84 -5.37 -3.63
C PRO A 184 -8.80 -5.18 -4.74
N GLY A 185 -8.08 -6.26 -5.06
CA GLY A 185 -7.17 -6.32 -6.19
C GLY A 185 -7.90 -6.21 -7.53
N THR A 186 -7.47 -5.27 -8.37
CA THR A 186 -7.74 -5.23 -9.80
C THR A 186 -7.49 -6.60 -10.43
N PRO A 187 -8.40 -7.16 -11.25
CA PRO A 187 -8.24 -8.52 -11.76
C PRO A 187 -7.11 -8.57 -12.80
N SER A 188 -6.00 -9.21 -12.43
CA SER A 188 -5.04 -9.74 -13.40
C SER A 188 -5.67 -10.91 -14.14
N VAL A 189 -6.02 -10.67 -15.39
CA VAL A 189 -6.49 -11.70 -16.32
C VAL A 189 -5.33 -12.68 -16.59
N PRO A 190 -5.54 -14.00 -16.55
CA PRO A 190 -4.49 -14.96 -16.87
C PRO A 190 -4.06 -14.84 -18.34
N SER A 191 -2.75 -14.63 -18.54
CA SER A 191 -2.09 -14.83 -19.83
C SER A 191 -1.87 -16.33 -20.04
N ASP A 192 -2.28 -16.85 -21.20
CA ASP A 192 -1.97 -18.23 -21.59
C ASP A 192 -0.46 -18.39 -21.80
N ALA A 193 0.23 -18.96 -20.82
CA ALA A 193 1.56 -19.51 -20.99
C ALA A 193 1.74 -20.69 -20.01
N PRO A 194 2.23 -21.85 -20.48
CA PRO A 194 2.50 -23.00 -19.62
C PRO A 194 3.89 -22.84 -18.99
N ASP A 195 4.04 -23.10 -17.69
CA ASP A 195 5.10 -24.00 -17.23
C ASP A 195 4.89 -24.50 -15.80
N GLY A 196 5.50 -25.64 -15.50
CA GLY A 196 5.24 -26.55 -14.40
C GLY A 196 5.42 -26.00 -12.98
N GLY A 197 4.38 -26.21 -12.17
CA GLY A 197 4.44 -26.28 -10.72
C GLY A 197 3.58 -27.46 -10.27
N ASP A 198 4.01 -28.14 -9.20
CA ASP A 198 3.38 -29.37 -8.71
C ASP A 198 1.88 -29.20 -8.44
N ALA A 199 1.10 -30.19 -8.87
CA ALA A 199 -0.33 -30.25 -8.58
C ALA A 199 -0.54 -30.57 -7.09
N VAL A 200 -1.33 -29.74 -6.41
CA VAL A 200 -1.66 -29.90 -4.99
C VAL A 200 -3.16 -30.14 -4.85
N GLU A 201 -3.56 -31.17 -4.13
CA GLU A 201 -4.96 -31.45 -3.81
C GLU A 201 -5.27 -30.96 -2.39
N GLY A 202 -6.38 -30.23 -2.21
CA GLY A 202 -6.76 -29.71 -0.90
C GLY A 202 -8.26 -29.51 -0.74
N THR A 203 -8.69 -29.38 0.52
CA THR A 203 -10.06 -29.02 0.87
C THR A 203 -10.11 -27.55 1.27
N TYR A 204 -11.01 -26.80 0.66
CA TYR A 204 -11.14 -25.36 0.86
C TYR A 204 -12.60 -24.94 1.03
N THR A 205 -12.80 -23.81 1.68
CA THR A 205 -14.11 -23.15 1.79
C THR A 205 -14.19 -22.01 0.79
N VAL A 206 -15.25 -21.97 -0.03
CA VAL A 206 -15.51 -20.89 -0.97
C VAL A 206 -15.90 -19.65 -0.19
N VAL A 207 -15.05 -18.63 -0.19
CA VAL A 207 -15.31 -17.34 0.47
C VAL A 207 -16.12 -16.44 -0.45
N ARG A 208 -15.78 -16.43 -1.74
CA ARG A 208 -16.39 -15.59 -2.76
C ARG A 208 -16.14 -16.19 -4.14
N LYS A 209 -17.01 -15.89 -5.10
CA LYS A 209 -16.78 -16.16 -6.53
C LYS A 209 -17.05 -14.93 -7.39
N ASP A 210 -16.24 -14.73 -8.42
CA ASP A 210 -16.45 -13.71 -9.45
C ASP A 210 -16.38 -14.35 -10.84
N GLU A 211 -17.26 -13.98 -11.76
CA GLU A 211 -17.19 -14.42 -13.16
C GLU A 211 -16.39 -13.42 -14.00
N GLY A 212 -15.66 -13.91 -15.00
CA GLY A 212 -14.88 -13.06 -15.88
C GLY A 212 -14.60 -13.69 -17.24
N THR A 213 -13.91 -12.93 -18.08
CA THR A 213 -13.48 -13.37 -19.41
C THR A 213 -12.03 -12.97 -19.63
N THR A 214 -11.23 -13.84 -20.24
CA THR A 214 -9.84 -13.52 -20.55
C THR A 214 -9.73 -12.53 -21.72
N ALA A 215 -8.55 -11.96 -21.93
CA ALA A 215 -8.28 -11.07 -23.07
C ALA A 215 -8.51 -11.75 -24.43
N LYS A 216 -8.49 -13.09 -24.46
CA LYS A 216 -8.78 -13.90 -25.66
C LYS A 216 -10.24 -14.37 -25.74
N GLY A 217 -11.12 -13.92 -24.83
CA GLY A 217 -12.54 -14.27 -24.86
C GLY A 217 -12.93 -15.55 -24.11
N THR A 218 -12.00 -16.22 -23.42
CA THR A 218 -12.30 -17.45 -22.69
C THR A 218 -12.98 -17.14 -21.34
N PRO A 219 -14.18 -17.67 -21.06
CA PRO A 219 -14.83 -17.46 -19.78
C PRO A 219 -14.10 -18.18 -18.64
N TYR A 220 -14.09 -17.59 -17.44
CA TYR A 220 -13.57 -18.19 -16.22
C TYR A 220 -14.45 -17.85 -15.01
N VAL A 221 -14.43 -18.71 -13.99
CA VAL A 221 -14.91 -18.38 -12.64
C VAL A 221 -13.72 -18.28 -11.71
N ARG A 222 -13.58 -17.15 -11.04
CA ARG A 222 -12.54 -16.88 -10.04
C ARG A 222 -13.11 -17.21 -8.67
N LEU A 223 -12.55 -18.22 -8.01
CA LEU A 223 -12.91 -18.66 -6.67
C LEU A 223 -11.87 -18.15 -5.66
N PHE A 224 -12.36 -17.48 -4.61
CA PHE A 224 -11.58 -17.15 -3.44
C PHE A 224 -11.78 -18.27 -2.43
N LEU A 225 -10.73 -19.03 -2.18
CA LEU A 225 -10.78 -20.24 -1.37
C LEU A 225 -9.97 -20.04 -0.09
N ALA A 226 -10.51 -20.49 1.04
CA ALA A 226 -9.84 -20.50 2.33
C ALA A 226 -9.56 -21.95 2.78
N GLY A 227 -8.29 -22.27 3.02
CA GLY A 227 -7.84 -23.55 3.58
C GLY A 227 -7.99 -23.58 5.10
N GLU A 228 -7.92 -24.79 5.67
CA GLU A 228 -8.10 -25.01 7.12
C GLU A 228 -7.01 -24.34 7.96
N ASP A 229 -5.79 -24.21 7.43
CA ASP A 229 -4.65 -23.56 8.08
C ASP A 229 -4.67 -22.02 7.96
N GLY A 230 -5.80 -21.45 7.50
CA GLY A 230 -5.93 -20.01 7.25
C GLY A 230 -5.25 -19.54 5.97
N GLU A 231 -4.80 -20.45 5.10
CA GLU A 231 -4.31 -20.11 3.76
C GLU A 231 -5.45 -19.55 2.90
N ALA A 232 -5.26 -18.42 2.23
CA ALA A 232 -6.23 -17.89 1.28
C ALA A 232 -5.59 -17.92 -0.11
N ILE A 233 -6.27 -18.59 -1.03
CA ILE A 233 -5.81 -18.79 -2.40
C ILE A 233 -6.87 -18.31 -3.38
N VAL A 234 -6.41 -17.94 -4.58
CA VAL A 234 -7.29 -17.58 -5.69
C VAL A 234 -7.17 -18.65 -6.76
N ALA A 235 -8.26 -19.36 -7.02
CA ALA A 235 -8.32 -20.44 -8.00
C ALA A 235 -9.20 -20.03 -9.20
N TYR A 236 -8.74 -20.32 -10.40
CA TYR A 236 -9.48 -20.07 -11.64
C TYR A 236 -10.04 -21.40 -12.16
N ALA A 237 -11.36 -21.50 -12.24
CA ALA A 237 -12.03 -22.56 -12.97
C ALA A 237 -12.22 -22.12 -14.43
N LYS A 238 -11.68 -22.90 -15.36
CA LYS A 238 -11.84 -22.74 -16.80
C LYS A 238 -12.44 -24.01 -17.39
N GLU A 239 -12.87 -23.93 -18.65
CA GLU A 239 -13.33 -25.07 -19.46
C GLU A 239 -14.28 -26.01 -18.70
N ASP A 240 -13.88 -27.26 -18.48
CA ASP A 240 -14.68 -28.35 -17.89
C ASP A 240 -15.18 -28.06 -16.46
N PHE A 241 -14.55 -27.11 -15.75
CA PHE A 241 -14.90 -26.77 -14.36
C PHE A 241 -15.81 -25.54 -14.24
N LEU A 242 -16.19 -24.90 -15.35
CA LEU A 242 -17.03 -23.69 -15.35
C LEU A 242 -18.43 -23.92 -14.79
N ALA A 243 -19.11 -24.97 -15.24
CA ALA A 243 -20.47 -25.28 -14.79
C ALA A 243 -20.50 -25.58 -13.29
N TRP A 244 -19.58 -26.43 -12.84
CA TRP A 244 -19.38 -26.73 -11.42
C TRP A 244 -19.13 -25.46 -10.59
N ALA A 245 -18.18 -24.61 -10.99
CA ALA A 245 -17.85 -23.41 -10.24
C ALA A 245 -19.00 -22.38 -10.18
N LYS A 246 -19.86 -22.34 -11.21
CA LYS A 246 -21.06 -21.49 -11.24
C LYS A 246 -22.12 -21.96 -10.26
N GLU A 247 -22.23 -23.26 -9.98
CA GLU A 247 -23.22 -23.81 -9.05
C GLU A 247 -22.81 -23.67 -7.57
N LEU A 248 -21.54 -23.40 -7.28
CA LEU A 248 -21.06 -23.23 -5.89
C LEU A 248 -21.68 -22.03 -5.18
N THR A 249 -22.09 -22.23 -3.93
CA THR A 249 -22.51 -21.15 -3.03
C THR A 249 -21.35 -20.64 -2.18
N GLU A 250 -21.46 -19.40 -1.70
CA GLU A 250 -20.55 -18.93 -0.65
C GLU A 250 -20.65 -19.83 0.58
N LYS A 251 -19.52 -20.08 1.23
CA LYS A 251 -19.31 -21.04 2.33
C LYS A 251 -19.39 -22.52 1.95
N ALA A 252 -19.55 -22.87 0.66
CA ALA A 252 -19.45 -24.26 0.24
C ALA A 252 -18.04 -24.79 0.50
N ARG A 253 -17.95 -26.03 1.02
CA ARG A 253 -16.68 -26.70 1.27
C ARG A 253 -16.40 -27.66 0.12
N VAL A 254 -15.32 -27.40 -0.60
CA VAL A 254 -14.97 -28.06 -1.86
C VAL A 254 -13.60 -28.72 -1.77
N ARG A 255 -13.44 -29.88 -2.39
CA ARG A 255 -12.15 -30.53 -2.57
C ARG A 255 -11.69 -30.30 -4.01
N VAL A 256 -10.52 -29.70 -4.19
CA VAL A 256 -10.03 -29.34 -5.52
C VAL A 256 -8.55 -29.67 -5.69
N GLY A 257 -8.20 -30.12 -6.88
CA GLY A 257 -6.82 -30.18 -7.36
C GLY A 257 -6.44 -28.85 -7.99
N LEU A 258 -5.30 -28.31 -7.58
CA LEU A 258 -4.83 -26.98 -7.92
C LEU A 258 -3.44 -27.05 -8.54
N LYS A 259 -3.25 -26.31 -9.64
CA LYS A 259 -1.95 -26.11 -10.27
C LYS A 259 -1.55 -24.66 -10.16
N LYS A 260 -0.36 -24.36 -9.63
CA LYS A 260 0.10 -22.97 -9.48
C LYS A 260 0.31 -22.31 -10.85
N ILE A 261 -0.17 -21.08 -11.01
CA ILE A 261 0.04 -20.27 -12.22
C ILE A 261 0.84 -19.01 -11.85
N GLY A 262 2.11 -18.97 -12.25
CA GLY A 262 3.00 -17.83 -12.02
C GLY A 262 3.53 -17.69 -10.58
N SER A 263 4.08 -16.52 -10.26
CA SER A 263 4.84 -16.27 -9.03
C SER A 263 3.99 -15.82 -7.82
N GLY A 264 2.66 -15.97 -7.86
CA GLY A 264 1.74 -15.52 -6.79
C GLY A 264 0.82 -16.62 -6.23
N SER A 265 -0.18 -16.23 -5.44
CA SER A 265 -1.22 -17.12 -4.86
C SER A 265 -2.35 -17.48 -5.84
N ALA A 266 -2.03 -17.52 -7.14
CA ALA A 266 -2.95 -17.80 -8.23
C ALA A 266 -2.80 -19.26 -8.67
N TYR A 267 -3.92 -19.98 -8.73
CA TYR A 267 -3.98 -21.39 -9.06
C TYR A 267 -5.02 -21.66 -10.15
N GLU A 268 -4.79 -22.68 -10.96
CA GLU A 268 -5.76 -23.26 -11.89
C GLU A 268 -6.42 -24.46 -11.23
N ILE A 269 -7.74 -24.57 -11.35
CA ILE A 269 -8.45 -25.80 -10.95
C ILE A 269 -8.24 -26.83 -12.05
N ILE A 270 -7.65 -27.97 -11.67
CA ILE A 270 -7.33 -29.08 -12.56
C ILE A 270 -8.08 -30.36 -12.20
N ALA A 271 -8.72 -30.41 -11.02
CA ALA A 271 -9.59 -31.50 -10.60
C ALA A 271 -10.60 -31.01 -9.55
N VAL A 272 -11.76 -31.64 -9.48
CA VAL A 272 -12.78 -31.41 -8.45
C VAL A 272 -13.15 -32.75 -7.83
N GLY A 273 -13.14 -32.81 -6.49
CA GLY A 273 -13.59 -33.97 -5.71
C GLY A 273 -14.93 -33.67 -5.05
N ASP A 274 -15.72 -34.72 -4.77
CA ASP A 274 -17.10 -34.57 -4.30
C ASP A 274 -17.25 -33.67 -3.07
N THR A 275 -18.25 -32.79 -3.14
CA THR A 275 -18.66 -31.86 -2.10
C THR A 275 -19.06 -32.64 -0.84
N VAL A 276 -18.39 -32.40 0.29
CA VAL A 276 -18.88 -32.94 1.57
C VAL A 276 -20.17 -32.21 1.89
N ALA A 277 -21.30 -32.90 1.74
CA ALA A 277 -22.62 -32.40 2.10
C ALA A 277 -22.58 -31.84 3.53
N THR A 278 -22.84 -30.54 3.66
CA THR A 278 -22.97 -29.89 4.96
C THR A 278 -24.32 -30.30 5.55
N ALA A 279 -24.27 -31.06 6.64
CA ALA A 279 -25.40 -31.29 7.55
C ALA A 279 -25.57 -30.08 8.48
#